data_AF-A0A2V6PQA0-F1
#
_entry.id   AF-A0A2V6PQA0-F1
#
_cell.length_a   1.000
_cell.length_b   1.000
_cell.length_c   1.000
_cell.angle_alpha   90.00
_cell.angle_beta   90.00
_cell.angle_gamma   90.00
#
_symmetry.space_group_name_H-M   'P 1'
#
loop_
_entity.id
_entity.type
_entity.pdbx_description
1 polymer ?
#
loop_
_entity_poly.entity_id
_entity_poly.type
_entity_poly.pdbx_seq_one_letter_code
_entity_poly.pdbx_strand_id
1 'polypeptide(L)'
;MTTRRRFSMAIVVMLGVALLSAGGQAPLDAQPTTDSAIRVGANDLGGVVTSATGPEAGVWVISETSDLPTKYAKIVVTDGSGRYLMPDLPKASYRVWVRGYGLVDSPKVQTAPGKRLNLKAVVAPTAAAAAEYYPAIYWYSMLRVPDKSEFPGTGPDGNGIAPAVKNQEQWLDVVKTNGCYTCHQLGNKATRTVPKELGEFKSSVDAWQRRIQSG
;
A
#
# COMPACT_ATOMS: atom_id res chain seq x y z
N MET A 1 4.96 -21.48 100.99
CA MET A 1 3.64 -21.71 100.38
C MET A 1 3.77 -21.63 98.87
N THR A 2 3.00 -22.44 98.20
CA THR A 2 3.33 -23.13 96.94
C THR A 2 2.51 -22.55 95.78
N THR A 3 3.17 -22.36 94.62
CA THR A 3 2.69 -22.61 93.25
C THR A 3 1.41 -21.98 92.65
N ARG A 4 1.57 -21.72 91.33
CA ARG A 4 0.64 -21.84 90.18
C ARG A 4 -0.24 -20.61 89.85
N ARG A 5 -0.08 -19.95 88.69
CA ARG A 5 -0.37 -20.31 87.28
C ARG A 5 -1.89 -20.30 87.00
N ARG A 6 -2.40 -19.36 86.18
CA ARG A 6 -3.07 -19.58 84.86
C ARG A 6 -4.16 -18.54 84.44
N PHE A 7 -4.14 -18.24 83.13
CA PHE A 7 -5.27 -17.94 82.20
C PHE A 7 -6.06 -16.62 82.39
N SER A 8 -6.51 -15.83 81.41
CA SER A 8 -6.61 -15.92 79.94
C SER A 8 -6.93 -14.53 79.33
N MET A 9 -6.41 -14.26 78.13
CA MET A 9 -7.09 -13.72 76.93
C MET A 9 -7.95 -12.42 77.04
N ALA A 10 -7.58 -11.36 76.29
CA ALA A 10 -8.28 -10.94 75.05
C ALA A 10 -8.02 -9.47 74.62
N ILE A 11 -7.93 -9.32 73.29
CA ILE A 11 -8.30 -8.17 72.44
C ILE A 11 -7.22 -7.14 72.05
N VAL A 12 -7.14 -7.00 70.73
CA VAL A 12 -6.24 -6.29 69.83
C VAL A 12 -6.90 -4.99 69.36
N VAL A 13 -6.15 -3.90 69.25
CA VAL A 13 -6.35 -2.86 68.21
C VAL A 13 -4.96 -2.42 67.73
N MET A 14 -4.60 -2.76 66.49
CA MET A 14 -3.35 -2.35 65.85
C MET A 14 -3.52 -1.02 65.11
N LEU A 15 -2.66 -0.04 65.42
CA LEU A 15 -2.34 1.09 64.54
C LEU A 15 -1.21 0.66 63.59
N GLY A 16 -1.39 0.87 62.28
CA GLY A 16 -0.35 0.71 61.26
C GLY A 16 -0.36 1.89 60.30
N VAL A 17 0.64 2.76 60.42
CA VAL A 17 0.89 3.90 59.53
C VAL A 17 1.48 3.39 58.21
N ALA A 18 0.84 3.70 57.08
CA ALA A 18 1.34 3.37 55.74
C ALA A 18 2.08 4.57 55.11
N LEU A 19 3.37 4.38 54.84
CA LEU A 19 4.23 5.28 54.07
C LEU A 19 3.95 5.10 52.56
N LEU A 20 3.63 6.19 51.85
CA LEU A 20 3.50 6.20 50.40
C LEU A 20 4.85 6.49 49.73
N SER A 21 5.34 5.52 48.94
CA SER A 21 6.50 5.66 48.07
C SER A 21 6.03 6.05 46.65
N ALA A 22 6.32 7.28 46.23
CA ALA A 22 6.12 7.73 44.85
C ALA A 22 7.33 7.28 43.99
N GLY A 23 7.19 6.19 43.24
CA GLY A 23 8.14 5.75 42.23
C GLY A 23 7.70 6.22 40.84
N GLY A 24 8.53 7.02 40.16
CA GLY A 24 8.28 7.52 38.82
C GLY A 24 8.29 6.40 37.76
N GLN A 25 7.31 6.41 36.87
CA GLN A 25 7.25 5.53 35.71
C GLN A 25 8.07 6.16 34.57
N ALA A 26 9.24 5.59 34.27
CA ALA A 26 9.91 5.86 33.00
C ALA A 26 9.12 5.19 31.86
N PRO A 27 9.05 5.81 30.66
CA PRO A 27 8.40 5.18 29.52
C PRO A 27 9.19 3.92 29.13
N LEU A 28 8.50 2.78 29.14
CA LEU A 28 8.99 1.53 28.57
C LEU A 28 9.16 1.72 27.07
N ASP A 29 10.40 1.64 26.59
CA ASP A 29 10.68 1.47 25.16
C ASP A 29 9.89 0.27 24.63
N ALA A 30 9.03 0.53 23.65
CA ALA A 30 8.22 -0.46 22.99
C ALA A 30 9.13 -1.49 22.29
N GLN A 31 9.32 -2.64 22.93
CA GLN A 31 9.92 -3.81 22.33
C GLN A 31 9.13 -4.14 21.04
N PRO A 32 9.77 -4.26 19.86
CA PRO A 32 9.06 -4.49 18.62
C PRO A 32 8.22 -5.76 18.77
N THR A 33 6.89 -5.59 18.74
CA THR A 33 5.94 -6.69 18.82
C THR A 33 6.24 -7.69 17.71
N THR A 34 6.88 -8.80 18.06
CA THR A 34 6.98 -9.96 17.19
C THR A 34 5.59 -10.56 17.12
N ASP A 35 4.80 -10.12 16.14
CA ASP A 35 3.54 -10.77 15.82
C ASP A 35 3.82 -12.24 15.45
N SER A 36 3.35 -13.13 16.32
CA SER A 36 3.54 -14.59 16.25
C SER A 36 2.85 -15.21 15.04
N ALA A 37 1.93 -14.47 14.39
CA ALA A 37 1.26 -14.91 13.18
C ALA A 37 2.17 -14.91 11.94
N ILE A 38 3.22 -14.08 11.91
CA ILE A 38 4.12 -13.99 10.75
C ILE A 38 5.26 -14.98 10.92
N ARG A 39 5.14 -16.15 10.29
CA ARG A 39 6.23 -17.14 10.21
C ARG A 39 7.08 -16.83 8.98
N VAL A 40 8.33 -16.44 9.19
CA VAL A 40 9.28 -16.13 8.12
C VAL A 40 10.23 -17.31 7.97
N GLY A 41 10.16 -18.01 6.83
CA GLY A 41 11.12 -19.04 6.47
C GLY A 41 12.45 -18.46 5.99
N ALA A 42 13.46 -19.31 5.81
CA ALA A 42 14.82 -18.91 5.43
C ALA A 42 14.91 -18.17 4.08
N ASN A 43 13.94 -18.39 3.19
CA ASN A 43 13.87 -17.78 1.87
C ASN A 43 12.73 -16.73 1.77
N ASP A 44 12.18 -16.30 2.90
CA ASP A 44 11.03 -15.41 2.92
C ASP A 44 11.42 -14.02 3.43
N LEU A 45 10.61 -13.03 3.10
CA LEU A 45 10.56 -11.78 3.86
C LEU A 45 9.17 -11.63 4.45
N GLY A 46 9.06 -11.13 5.67
CA GLY A 46 7.76 -10.86 6.26
C GLY A 46 7.83 -9.82 7.35
N GLY A 47 6.70 -9.19 7.64
CA GLY A 47 6.64 -8.15 8.67
C GLY A 47 5.34 -7.39 8.62
N VAL A 48 5.32 -6.26 9.31
CA VAL A 48 4.17 -5.36 9.36
C VAL A 48 4.52 -4.04 8.70
N VAL A 49 3.61 -3.55 7.87
CA VAL A 49 3.65 -2.21 7.30
C VAL A 49 2.79 -1.29 8.16
N THR A 50 3.37 -0.16 8.55
CA THR A 50 2.67 0.89 9.32
C THR A 50 2.98 2.27 8.74
N SER A 51 2.07 3.22 8.92
CA SER A 51 2.30 4.65 8.66
C SER A 51 2.06 5.48 9.91
N ALA A 52 1.94 6.80 9.77
CA ALA A 52 1.51 7.70 10.84
C ALA A 52 0.07 7.41 11.32
N THR A 53 -0.76 6.73 10.53
CA THR A 53 -2.16 6.42 10.86
C THR A 53 -2.37 5.01 11.41
N GLY A 54 -1.30 4.22 11.55
CA GLY A 54 -1.37 2.84 12.07
C GLY A 54 -0.98 1.79 11.02
N PRO A 55 -1.40 0.52 11.19
CA PRO A 55 -1.16 -0.54 10.20
C PRO A 55 -1.81 -0.25 8.85
N GLU A 56 -1.09 -0.53 7.77
CA GLU A 56 -1.54 -0.24 6.40
C GLU A 56 -2.06 -1.50 5.71
N ALA A 57 -3.37 -1.58 5.52
CA ALA A 57 -4.01 -2.70 4.85
C ALA A 57 -4.06 -2.52 3.33
N GLY A 58 -3.89 -3.61 2.57
CA GLY A 58 -4.04 -3.57 1.11
C GLY A 58 -2.92 -2.85 0.36
N VAL A 59 -1.79 -2.54 1.02
CA VAL A 59 -0.64 -1.88 0.38
C VAL A 59 0.31 -2.91 -0.22
N TRP A 60 0.97 -2.52 -1.32
CA TRP A 60 1.94 -3.35 -2.01
C TRP A 60 3.29 -3.28 -1.31
N VAL A 61 3.81 -4.43 -0.91
CA VAL A 61 5.23 -4.59 -0.55
C VAL A 61 5.95 -5.14 -1.77
N ILE A 62 6.84 -4.32 -2.32
CA ILE A 62 7.55 -4.58 -3.58
C ILE A 62 9.00 -4.89 -3.25
N SER A 63 9.51 -5.97 -3.85
CA SER A 63 10.91 -6.39 -3.77
C SER A 63 11.49 -6.48 -5.17
N GLU A 64 12.65 -5.87 -5.40
CA GLU A 64 13.39 -5.96 -6.66
C GLU A 64 14.85 -6.34 -6.44
N THR A 65 15.40 -7.14 -7.35
CA THR A 65 16.85 -7.40 -7.45
C THR A 65 17.31 -7.45 -8.91
N SER A 66 18.58 -7.10 -9.11
CA SER A 66 19.33 -7.28 -10.35
C SER A 66 20.51 -8.22 -10.19
N ASP A 67 20.65 -8.89 -9.04
CA ASP A 67 21.78 -9.77 -8.73
C ASP A 67 21.63 -11.18 -9.34
N LEU A 68 20.46 -11.45 -9.94
CA LEU A 68 20.15 -12.70 -10.63
C LEU A 68 20.42 -12.55 -12.14
N PRO A 69 20.54 -13.66 -12.90
CA PRO A 69 20.77 -13.60 -14.35
C PRO A 69 19.72 -12.77 -15.13
N THR A 70 18.52 -12.63 -14.57
CA THR A 70 17.46 -11.75 -15.05
C THR A 70 16.98 -10.84 -13.92
N LYS A 71 16.50 -9.64 -14.27
CA LYS A 71 15.84 -8.77 -13.29
C LYS A 71 14.66 -9.51 -12.67
N TYR A 72 14.55 -9.45 -11.34
CA TYR A 72 13.50 -10.11 -10.61
C TYR A 72 12.75 -9.12 -9.74
N ALA A 73 11.42 -9.18 -9.80
CA ALA A 73 10.53 -8.41 -8.96
C ALA A 73 9.47 -9.35 -8.36
N LYS A 74 9.16 -9.19 -7.08
CA LYS A 74 8.04 -9.87 -6.41
C LYS A 74 7.25 -8.86 -5.59
N ILE A 75 5.93 -8.93 -5.70
CA ILE A 75 5.00 -8.01 -5.03
C ILE A 75 4.01 -8.85 -4.24
N VAL A 76 3.78 -8.46 -2.99
CA VAL A 76 2.71 -9.01 -2.14
C VAL A 76 1.87 -7.87 -1.58
N VAL A 77 0.69 -8.19 -1.06
CA VAL A 77 -0.25 -7.22 -0.49
C VAL A 77 -0.41 -7.51 1.00
N THR A 78 -0.47 -6.47 1.82
CA THR A 78 -0.71 -6.60 3.25
C THR A 78 -2.15 -7.00 3.58
N ASP A 79 -2.34 -7.77 4.65
CA ASP A 79 -3.65 -8.07 5.20
C ASP A 79 -4.27 -6.88 5.97
N GLY A 80 -5.47 -7.08 6.55
CA GLY A 80 -6.17 -6.04 7.31
C GLY A 80 -5.44 -5.54 8.57
N SER A 81 -4.40 -6.24 9.02
CA SER A 81 -3.54 -5.83 10.15
C SER A 81 -2.18 -5.31 9.67
N GLY A 82 -2.04 -5.03 8.37
CA GLY A 82 -0.80 -4.54 7.76
C GLY A 82 0.30 -5.59 7.60
N ARG A 83 -0.01 -6.87 7.78
CA ARG A 83 0.99 -7.94 7.77
C ARG A 83 1.21 -8.44 6.36
N TYR A 84 2.45 -8.79 6.04
CA TYR A 84 2.78 -9.41 4.77
C TYR A 84 3.76 -10.57 4.94
N LEU A 85 3.69 -11.50 3.99
CA LEU A 85 4.67 -12.54 3.77
C LEU A 85 4.98 -12.61 2.28
N MET A 86 6.26 -12.54 1.95
CA MET A 86 6.81 -12.68 0.60
C MET A 86 7.65 -13.94 0.57
N PRO A 87 7.08 -15.07 0.14
CA PRO A 87 7.75 -16.37 0.22
C PRO A 87 8.75 -16.56 -0.92
N ASP A 88 9.58 -17.60 -0.84
CA ASP A 88 10.34 -18.18 -1.97
C ASP A 88 11.16 -17.17 -2.78
N LEU A 89 11.88 -16.27 -2.10
CA LEU A 89 12.82 -15.38 -2.74
C LEU A 89 14.15 -16.12 -3.01
N PRO A 90 14.64 -16.12 -4.27
CA PRO A 90 15.98 -16.59 -4.56
C PRO A 90 17.04 -15.88 -3.72
N LYS A 91 18.16 -16.54 -3.45
CA LYS A 91 19.26 -15.94 -2.68
C LYS A 91 19.91 -14.81 -3.48
N ALA A 92 19.65 -13.57 -3.07
CA ALA A 92 20.15 -12.34 -3.65
C ALA A 92 19.99 -11.17 -2.66
N SER A 93 20.54 -10.00 -2.98
CA SER A 93 20.24 -8.76 -2.27
C SER A 93 19.05 -8.07 -2.94
N TYR A 94 18.09 -7.60 -2.15
CA TYR A 94 16.85 -6.98 -2.63
C TYR A 94 16.69 -5.57 -2.12
N ARG A 95 16.12 -4.69 -2.96
CA ARG A 95 15.53 -3.42 -2.53
C ARG A 95 14.05 -3.64 -2.28
N VAL A 96 13.60 -3.35 -1.06
CA VAL A 96 12.21 -3.55 -0.63
C VAL A 96 11.59 -2.21 -0.23
N TRP A 97 10.38 -1.93 -0.69
CA TRP A 97 9.64 -0.73 -0.32
C TRP A 97 8.13 -0.95 -0.37
N VAL A 98 7.38 0.03 0.11
CA VAL A 98 5.92 0.04 0.16
C VAL A 98 5.38 1.07 -0.82
N ARG A 99 4.29 0.70 -1.50
CA ARG A 99 3.44 1.59 -2.31
C ARG A 99 1.98 1.28 -2.00
N GLY A 100 1.08 2.25 -2.14
CA GLY A 100 -0.35 2.00 -1.98
C GLY A 100 -1.21 3.18 -2.44
N TYR A 101 -2.52 2.99 -2.41
CA TYR A 101 -3.46 4.09 -2.62
C TYR A 101 -3.33 5.13 -1.50
N GLY A 102 -3.31 6.42 -1.85
CA GLY A 102 -3.07 7.51 -0.89
C GLY A 102 -1.62 7.63 -0.39
N LEU A 103 -0.69 6.82 -0.90
CA LEU A 103 0.72 6.79 -0.48
C LEU A 103 1.65 7.24 -1.61
N VAL A 104 2.86 7.64 -1.24
CA VAL A 104 4.02 7.66 -2.14
C VAL A 104 4.93 6.48 -1.83
N ASP A 105 5.90 6.18 -2.71
CA ASP A 105 6.90 5.15 -2.43
C ASP A 105 7.62 5.44 -1.11
N SER A 106 7.70 4.44 -0.24
CA SER A 106 8.56 4.51 0.94
C SER A 106 10.04 4.52 0.55
N PRO A 107 10.94 4.91 1.46
CA PRO A 107 12.36 4.62 1.31
C PRO A 107 12.60 3.13 1.02
N LYS A 108 13.52 2.85 0.10
CA LYS A 108 13.93 1.48 -0.24
C LYS A 108 14.90 0.96 0.80
N VAL A 109 14.61 -0.22 1.34
CA VAL A 109 15.46 -0.92 2.30
C VAL A 109 16.20 -2.04 1.60
N GLN A 110 17.52 -2.07 1.71
CA GLN A 110 18.33 -3.18 1.21
C GLN A 110 18.28 -4.34 2.21
N THR A 111 17.95 -5.55 1.75
CA THR A 111 17.85 -6.74 2.60
C THR A 111 18.18 -8.02 1.83
N ALA A 112 18.21 -9.15 2.54
CA ALA A 112 18.28 -10.50 1.98
C ALA A 112 17.12 -11.35 2.56
N PRO A 113 16.72 -12.45 1.91
CA PRO A 113 15.70 -13.37 2.42
C PRO A 113 16.05 -13.93 3.81
N GLY A 114 15.04 -14.45 4.50
CA GLY A 114 15.16 -15.02 5.84
C GLY A 114 14.98 -14.02 6.97
N LYS A 115 14.44 -12.82 6.70
CA LYS A 115 14.38 -11.73 7.68
C LYS A 115 12.97 -11.24 7.93
N ARG A 116 12.69 -10.96 9.21
CA ARG A 116 11.58 -10.09 9.57
C ARG A 116 11.94 -8.65 9.25
N LEU A 117 11.10 -7.98 8.48
CA LEU A 117 11.30 -6.61 8.00
C LEU A 117 10.01 -5.82 8.19
N ASN A 118 9.96 -4.99 9.23
CA ASN A 118 8.87 -4.03 9.37
C ASN A 118 9.16 -2.81 8.48
N LEU A 119 8.15 -2.32 7.78
CA LEU A 119 8.28 -1.21 6.84
C LEU A 119 7.41 -0.03 7.28
N LYS A 120 7.89 1.17 6.94
CA LYS A 120 7.15 2.41 7.15
C LYS A 120 6.64 2.93 5.82
N ALA A 121 5.32 2.96 5.66
CA ALA A 121 4.66 3.61 4.55
C ALA A 121 4.72 5.13 4.69
N VAL A 122 4.67 5.84 3.56
CA VAL A 122 4.69 7.30 3.52
C VAL A 122 3.37 7.79 2.93
N VAL A 123 2.57 8.46 3.75
CA VAL A 123 1.32 9.11 3.30
C VAL A 123 1.68 10.17 2.27
N ALA A 124 0.95 10.18 1.15
CA ALA A 124 1.20 11.16 0.11
C ALA A 124 0.86 12.57 0.63
N PRO A 125 1.70 13.58 0.35
CA PRO A 125 1.44 14.95 0.80
C PRO A 125 0.21 15.56 0.11
N THR A 126 -0.19 15.04 -1.05
CA THR A 126 -1.37 15.48 -1.80
C THR A 126 -1.99 14.31 -2.58
N ALA A 127 -3.27 14.43 -2.95
CA ALA A 127 -3.92 13.48 -3.84
C ALA A 127 -3.23 13.37 -5.21
N ALA A 128 -2.69 14.47 -5.73
CA ALA A 128 -1.94 14.48 -6.97
C ALA A 128 -0.64 13.66 -6.85
N ALA A 129 0.07 13.77 -5.73
CA ALA A 129 1.27 12.98 -5.47
C ALA A 129 0.96 11.47 -5.37
N ALA A 130 -0.15 11.09 -4.74
CA ALA A 130 -0.59 9.69 -4.71
C ALA A 130 -0.92 9.17 -6.12
N ALA A 131 -1.64 9.96 -6.92
CA ALA A 131 -2.08 9.59 -8.25
C ALA A 131 -0.93 9.34 -9.24
N GLU A 132 0.29 9.83 -9.00
CA GLU A 132 1.49 9.48 -9.78
C GLU A 132 1.79 7.97 -9.76
N TYR A 133 1.36 7.25 -8.72
CA TYR A 133 1.65 5.84 -8.50
C TYR A 133 0.49 4.90 -8.83
N TYR A 134 -0.70 5.44 -9.13
CA TYR A 134 -1.90 4.62 -9.33
C TYR A 134 -1.84 3.82 -10.62
N PRO A 135 -2.09 2.50 -10.56
CA PRO A 135 -2.15 1.66 -11.75
C PRO A 135 -3.38 2.00 -12.59
N ALA A 136 -3.37 1.63 -13.88
CA ALA A 136 -4.47 1.87 -14.82
C ALA A 136 -5.83 1.37 -14.31
N ILE A 137 -5.83 0.26 -13.56
CA ILE A 137 -7.04 -0.32 -12.99
C ILE A 137 -7.79 0.62 -12.04
N TYR A 138 -7.09 1.51 -11.33
CA TYR A 138 -7.73 2.52 -10.50
C TYR A 138 -8.60 3.47 -11.35
N TRP A 139 -8.06 3.95 -12.46
CA TRP A 139 -8.77 4.83 -13.37
C TRP A 139 -9.94 4.14 -14.06
N TYR A 140 -9.79 2.85 -14.40
CA TYR A 140 -10.91 2.04 -14.87
C TYR A 140 -12.01 1.90 -13.81
N SER A 141 -11.67 1.80 -12.53
CA SER A 141 -12.68 1.72 -11.45
C SER A 141 -13.47 3.02 -11.27
N MET A 142 -12.91 4.14 -11.72
CA MET A 142 -13.56 5.46 -11.71
C MET A 142 -14.35 5.72 -13.01
N LEU A 143 -14.23 4.86 -14.01
CA LEU A 143 -14.87 5.06 -15.32
C LEU A 143 -16.37 4.77 -15.22
N ARG A 144 -17.20 5.77 -15.50
CA ARG A 144 -18.64 5.58 -15.68
C ARG A 144 -18.88 4.90 -17.02
N VAL A 145 -19.35 3.65 -16.97
CA VAL A 145 -19.77 2.92 -18.16
C VAL A 145 -21.08 3.56 -18.67
N PRO A 146 -21.17 3.96 -19.96
CA PRO A 146 -22.40 4.51 -20.54
C PRO A 146 -23.56 3.54 -20.41
N ASP A 147 -24.77 4.04 -20.17
CA ASP A 147 -25.97 3.21 -20.06
C ASP A 147 -26.33 2.55 -21.40
N LYS A 148 -27.01 1.40 -21.36
CA LYS A 148 -27.40 0.67 -22.60
C LYS A 148 -28.25 1.51 -23.55
N SER A 149 -29.01 2.48 -23.03
CA SER A 149 -29.82 3.42 -23.81
C SER A 149 -29.01 4.48 -24.55
N GLU A 150 -27.71 4.61 -24.26
CA GLU A 150 -26.82 5.57 -24.95
C GLU A 150 -26.25 4.99 -26.26
N PHE A 151 -26.70 3.81 -26.68
CA PHE A 151 -26.26 3.15 -27.90
C PHE A 151 -27.40 3.02 -28.92
N PRO A 152 -27.09 3.08 -30.24
CA PRO A 152 -25.77 3.27 -30.85
C PRO A 152 -25.20 4.67 -30.58
N GLY A 153 -23.86 4.79 -30.64
CA GLY A 153 -23.20 6.07 -30.46
C GLY A 153 -23.68 7.16 -31.43
N THR A 154 -23.63 8.41 -31.01
CA THR A 154 -24.13 9.55 -31.82
C THR A 154 -23.02 10.48 -32.31
N GLY A 155 -21.75 10.12 -32.07
CA GLY A 155 -20.58 10.83 -32.57
C GLY A 155 -20.16 12.04 -31.73
N PRO A 156 -19.15 12.81 -32.18
CA PRO A 156 -18.57 13.93 -31.43
C PRO A 156 -19.57 15.03 -31.08
N ASP A 157 -20.53 15.30 -31.97
CA ASP A 157 -21.60 16.31 -31.74
C ASP A 157 -22.75 15.78 -30.87
N GLY A 158 -22.68 14.51 -30.46
CA GLY A 158 -23.66 13.83 -29.62
C GLY A 158 -23.06 13.38 -28.29
N ASN A 159 -23.14 12.08 -28.00
CA ASN A 159 -22.65 11.49 -26.74
C ASN A 159 -21.15 11.13 -26.76
N GLY A 160 -20.42 11.51 -27.81
CA GLY A 160 -18.99 11.24 -27.95
C GLY A 160 -18.64 9.78 -28.24
N ILE A 161 -19.62 8.89 -28.36
CA ILE A 161 -19.41 7.48 -28.74
C ILE A 161 -19.50 7.38 -30.27
N ALA A 162 -18.51 6.74 -30.89
CA ALA A 162 -18.50 6.57 -32.34
C ALA A 162 -19.77 5.85 -32.83
N PRO A 163 -20.43 6.31 -33.92
CA PRO A 163 -21.66 5.68 -34.42
C PRO A 163 -21.53 4.21 -34.83
N ALA A 164 -20.30 3.74 -35.04
CA ALA A 164 -20.00 2.33 -35.31
C ALA A 164 -20.17 1.44 -34.07
N VAL A 165 -20.07 1.99 -32.85
CA VAL A 165 -20.28 1.26 -31.59
C VAL A 165 -21.78 1.15 -31.33
N LYS A 166 -22.31 -0.06 -31.44
CA LYS A 166 -23.75 -0.34 -31.47
C LYS A 166 -24.35 -0.72 -30.12
N ASN A 167 -23.55 -1.13 -29.15
CA ASN A 167 -24.00 -1.52 -27.81
C ASN A 167 -22.89 -1.34 -26.77
N GLN A 168 -23.28 -1.48 -25.50
CA GLN A 168 -22.40 -1.31 -24.34
C GLN A 168 -21.28 -2.35 -24.30
N GLU A 169 -21.54 -3.58 -24.76
CA GLU A 169 -20.56 -4.66 -24.80
C GLU A 169 -19.43 -4.36 -25.80
N GLN A 170 -19.75 -3.81 -26.98
CA GLN A 170 -18.76 -3.33 -27.95
C GLN A 170 -17.95 -2.16 -27.40
N TRP A 171 -18.59 -1.25 -26.66
CA TRP A 171 -17.87 -0.16 -26.00
C TRP A 171 -16.87 -0.68 -24.97
N LEU A 172 -17.28 -1.66 -24.14
CA LEU A 172 -16.40 -2.30 -23.17
C LEU A 172 -15.23 -3.02 -23.84
N ASP A 173 -15.46 -3.70 -24.96
CA ASP A 173 -14.41 -4.35 -25.75
C ASP A 173 -13.37 -3.35 -26.28
N VAL A 174 -13.82 -2.24 -26.87
CA VAL A 174 -12.92 -1.17 -27.34
C VAL A 174 -12.14 -0.57 -26.17
N VAL A 175 -12.80 -0.28 -25.05
CA VAL A 175 -12.14 0.39 -23.91
C VAL A 175 -11.14 -0.53 -23.22
N LYS A 176 -11.44 -1.83 -23.08
CA LYS A 176 -10.60 -2.76 -22.29
C LYS A 176 -9.55 -3.50 -23.11
N THR A 177 -9.79 -3.74 -24.40
CA THR A 177 -9.01 -4.72 -25.18
C THR A 177 -8.59 -4.20 -26.54
N ASN A 178 -9.53 -3.74 -27.37
CA ASN A 178 -9.30 -3.51 -28.79
C ASN A 178 -9.05 -2.03 -29.17
N GLY A 179 -9.04 -1.14 -28.19
CA GLY A 179 -8.73 0.28 -28.37
C GLY A 179 -7.31 0.63 -27.92
N CYS A 180 -7.05 1.94 -27.85
CA CYS A 180 -5.73 2.47 -27.53
C CYS A 180 -5.23 2.08 -26.13
N TYR A 181 -6.13 1.85 -25.16
CA TYR A 181 -5.76 1.75 -23.75
C TYR A 181 -5.02 0.47 -23.36
N THR A 182 -5.07 -0.57 -24.20
CA THR A 182 -4.29 -1.80 -24.01
C THR A 182 -2.79 -1.51 -24.09
N CYS A 183 -2.37 -0.68 -25.05
CA CYS A 183 -0.99 -0.23 -25.20
C CYS A 183 -0.72 1.06 -24.43
N HIS A 184 -1.72 1.94 -24.33
CA HIS A 184 -1.63 3.26 -23.70
C HIS A 184 -2.45 3.28 -22.42
N GLN A 185 -1.91 2.63 -21.38
CA GLN A 185 -2.57 2.49 -20.07
C GLN A 185 -3.24 3.80 -19.60
N LEU A 186 -4.54 3.71 -19.35
CA LEU A 186 -5.35 4.82 -18.90
C LEU A 186 -4.78 5.43 -17.60
N GLY A 187 -4.61 6.74 -17.60
CA GLY A 187 -4.23 7.50 -16.40
C GLY A 187 -2.80 7.24 -15.88
N ASN A 188 -1.95 6.52 -16.62
CA ASN A 188 -0.52 6.53 -16.31
C ASN A 188 0.10 7.90 -16.64
N LYS A 189 1.31 8.18 -16.16
CA LYS A 189 1.96 9.48 -16.38
C LYS A 189 2.13 9.82 -17.87
N ALA A 190 2.46 8.81 -18.68
CA ALA A 190 2.73 8.95 -20.11
C ALA A 190 1.47 9.22 -20.96
N THR A 191 0.28 8.97 -20.42
CA THR A 191 -1.02 9.32 -21.03
C THR A 191 -1.64 10.58 -20.42
N ARG A 192 -1.17 11.03 -19.24
CA ARG A 192 -1.57 12.30 -18.61
C ARG A 192 -0.73 13.51 -19.01
N THR A 193 0.46 13.29 -19.58
CA THR A 193 1.41 14.35 -19.88
C THR A 193 1.96 14.20 -21.30
N VAL A 194 2.38 15.32 -21.88
CA VAL A 194 3.14 15.35 -23.13
C VAL A 194 4.62 15.49 -22.76
N PRO A 195 5.47 14.48 -23.03
CA PRO A 195 6.89 14.56 -22.75
C PRO A 195 7.53 15.76 -23.47
N LYS A 196 8.45 16.47 -22.80
CA LYS A 196 9.14 17.64 -23.38
C LYS A 196 9.95 17.27 -24.62
N GLU A 197 10.37 16.02 -24.70
CA GLU A 197 11.10 15.41 -25.80
C GLU A 197 10.30 15.37 -27.11
N LEU A 198 8.96 15.52 -27.04
CA LEU A 198 8.12 15.65 -28.23
C LEU A 198 8.13 17.06 -28.83
N GLY A 199 8.68 18.05 -28.11
CA GLY A 199 8.77 19.45 -28.53
C GLY A 199 7.69 20.34 -27.91
N GLU A 200 7.67 21.58 -28.37
CA GLU A 200 6.67 22.58 -28.00
C GLU A 200 5.58 22.70 -29.07
N PHE A 201 4.34 22.90 -28.64
CA PHE A 201 3.17 22.91 -29.52
C PHE A 201 2.32 24.15 -29.27
N LYS A 202 1.68 24.65 -30.33
CA LYS A 202 0.81 25.83 -30.26
C LYS A 202 -0.48 25.58 -29.48
N SER A 203 -0.92 24.32 -29.41
CA SER A 203 -2.12 23.91 -28.69
C SER A 203 -1.97 22.50 -28.10
N SER A 204 -2.83 22.17 -27.13
CA SER A 204 -2.94 20.82 -26.58
C SER A 204 -3.41 19.80 -27.62
N VAL A 205 -4.21 20.23 -28.61
CA VAL A 205 -4.66 19.39 -29.72
C VAL A 205 -3.48 18.98 -30.60
N ASP A 206 -2.63 19.94 -30.99
CA ASP A 206 -1.42 19.65 -31.78
C ASP A 206 -0.47 18.72 -31.04
N ALA A 207 -0.30 18.95 -29.73
CA ALA A 207 0.54 18.11 -28.88
C ALA A 207 0.02 16.67 -28.79
N TRP A 208 -1.30 16.50 -28.62
CA TRP A 208 -1.93 15.18 -28.57
C TRP A 208 -1.86 14.48 -29.94
N GLN A 209 -2.11 15.20 -31.03
CA GLN A 209 -2.00 14.67 -32.39
C GLN A 209 -0.58 14.16 -32.69
N ARG A 210 0.46 14.87 -32.26
CA ARG A 210 1.85 14.39 -32.38
C ARG A 210 2.14 13.20 -31.47
N ARG A 211 1.57 13.18 -30.25
CA ARG A 211 1.75 12.10 -29.27
C ARG A 211 1.23 10.77 -29.80
N ILE A 212 0.01 10.74 -30.37
CA ILE A 212 -0.63 9.51 -30.87
C ILE A 212 0.05 8.93 -32.13
N GLN A 213 0.92 9.69 -32.78
CA GLN A 213 1.77 9.21 -33.88
C GLN A 213 3.07 8.55 -33.39
N SER A 214 3.35 8.58 -32.08
CA SER A 214 4.55 7.97 -31.50
C SER A 214 4.24 6.52 -31.09
N GLY A 215 4.86 5.56 -31.77
CA GLY A 215 4.88 4.15 -31.38
C GLY A 215 5.81 3.89 -30.20
#